data_AF-A0A537TGQ4-F1
#
_entry.id   AF-A0A537TGQ4-F1
#
_cell.length_a   1.000
_cell.length_b   1.000
_cell.length_c   1.000
_cell.angle_alpha   90.00
_cell.angle_beta   90.00
_cell.angle_gamma   90.00
#
_symmetry.space_group_name_H-M   'P 1'
#
loop_
_entity.id
_entity.type
_entity.pdbx_description
1 polymer ?
#
loop_
_entity_poly.entity_id
_entity_poly.type
_entity_poly.pdbx_seq_one_letter_code
_entity_poly.pdbx_strand_id
1 'polypeptide(L)'
;MSQARRLRWRYVPVRRNRTSGTVEALKRTLLDAKSIVYADPSKGGASGVYFAHVLDRLGIADQLKSKTILVPGPQAAEVVAKGEAEIGVAQSSEIVPVAGAEVLGPLPGELASTTLWTAAIGATTKAPEAAKSLIQFLTGPVARPVSSAKGFQPG
;
A
#
# COMPACT_ATOMS: atom_id res chain seq x y z
N MET A 1 -43.44 -14.27 -7.43
CA MET A 1 -42.23 -13.51 -7.84
C MET A 1 -41.91 -12.58 -6.68
N SER A 2 -40.87 -12.76 -5.88
CA SER A 2 -39.46 -12.63 -6.23
C SER A 2 -38.63 -13.31 -5.14
N GLN A 3 -37.73 -14.20 -5.56
CA GLN A 3 -36.74 -14.83 -4.68
C GLN A 3 -35.61 -13.82 -4.41
N ALA A 4 -35.54 -13.32 -3.19
CA ALA A 4 -34.32 -12.69 -2.69
C ALA A 4 -33.31 -13.81 -2.35
N ARG A 5 -32.33 -14.01 -3.23
CA ARG A 5 -31.21 -14.93 -3.02
C ARG A 5 -30.42 -14.48 -1.78
N ARG A 6 -30.57 -15.20 -0.66
CA ARG A 6 -29.59 -15.20 0.43
C ARG A 6 -28.29 -15.80 -0.12
N LEU A 7 -27.35 -14.95 -0.49
CA LEU A 7 -25.97 -15.35 -0.67
C LEU A 7 -25.42 -15.75 0.69
N ARG A 8 -25.33 -17.06 0.89
CA ARG A 8 -24.55 -17.69 1.95
C ARG A 8 -23.12 -17.20 1.80
N TRP A 9 -22.64 -16.44 2.78
CA TRP A 9 -21.21 -16.31 3.05
C TRP A 9 -20.67 -17.72 3.30
N ARG A 10 -20.10 -18.35 2.26
CA ARG A 10 -19.21 -19.46 2.45
C ARG A 10 -17.88 -18.86 2.87
N TYR A 11 -17.62 -18.95 4.17
CA TYR A 11 -16.28 -19.09 4.70
C TYR A 11 -15.57 -20.17 3.86
N VAL A 12 -14.71 -19.75 2.93
CA VAL A 12 -13.60 -20.60 2.49
C VAL A 12 -12.51 -20.32 3.50
N PRO A 13 -11.98 -21.31 4.23
CA PRO A 13 -10.90 -21.04 5.16
C PRO A 13 -9.71 -20.60 4.30
N VAL A 14 -9.46 -19.29 4.25
CA VAL A 14 -8.13 -18.76 3.99
C VAL A 14 -7.29 -19.42 5.08
N ARG A 15 -6.46 -20.40 4.68
CA ARG A 15 -5.59 -21.10 5.61
C ARG A 15 -4.93 -20.04 6.46
N ARG A 16 -5.15 -20.12 7.78
CA ARG A 16 -4.35 -19.39 8.76
C ARG A 16 -2.88 -19.44 8.33
N ASN A 17 -2.28 -18.27 8.24
CA ASN A 17 -0.85 -18.02 8.41
C ASN A 17 0.06 -18.23 7.18
N ARG A 18 0.57 -17.13 6.58
CA ARG A 18 2.02 -16.79 6.56
C ARG A 18 2.34 -15.56 5.70
N THR A 19 1.97 -14.37 6.15
CA THR A 19 3.01 -13.35 6.32
C THR A 19 3.41 -13.41 7.79
N SER A 20 4.02 -14.53 8.21
CA SER A 20 4.93 -14.44 9.37
C SER A 20 5.90 -13.33 8.99
N GLY A 21 6.07 -12.31 9.83
CA GLY A 21 6.78 -11.07 9.49
C GLY A 21 8.28 -11.23 9.23
N THR A 22 8.65 -12.20 8.39
CA THR A 22 9.98 -12.55 7.94
C THR A 22 10.02 -12.48 6.42
N VAL A 23 11.22 -12.28 5.90
CA VAL A 23 11.48 -12.09 4.47
C VAL A 23 11.17 -13.35 3.65
N GLU A 24 11.46 -14.54 4.19
CA GLU A 24 11.21 -15.82 3.54
C GLU A 24 9.72 -16.08 3.32
N ALA A 25 8.90 -15.71 4.30
CA ALA A 25 7.45 -15.88 4.19
C ALA A 25 6.86 -14.92 3.16
N LEU A 26 7.35 -13.67 3.10
CA LEU A 26 6.99 -12.75 2.03
C LEU A 26 7.38 -13.35 0.66
N LYS A 27 8.62 -13.80 0.50
CA LYS A 27 9.10 -14.40 -0.76
C LYS A 27 8.21 -15.56 -1.21
N ARG A 28 7.87 -16.47 -0.29
CA ARG A 28 6.98 -17.59 -0.58
C ARG A 28 5.58 -17.14 -0.97
N THR A 29 5.00 -16.20 -0.23
CA THR A 29 3.68 -15.63 -0.53
C THR A 29 3.64 -15.00 -1.92
N LEU A 30 4.67 -14.25 -2.31
CA LEU A 30 4.77 -13.67 -3.66
C LEU A 30 4.90 -14.75 -4.74
N LEU A 31 5.69 -15.80 -4.50
CA LEU A 31 5.86 -16.91 -5.45
C LEU A 31 4.58 -17.77 -5.59
N ASP A 32 3.82 -17.96 -4.52
CA ASP A 32 2.59 -18.76 -4.50
C ASP A 32 1.36 -17.98 -5.02
N ALA A 33 1.40 -16.64 -5.03
CA ALA A 33 0.31 -15.79 -5.52
C ALA A 33 0.05 -15.98 -7.02
N LYS A 34 -1.22 -15.90 -7.44
CA LYS A 34 -1.67 -15.99 -8.84
C LYS A 34 -1.42 -14.72 -9.63
N SER A 35 -1.51 -13.57 -8.96
CA SER A 35 -1.28 -12.26 -9.57
C SER A 35 -0.87 -11.23 -8.52
N ILE A 36 0.02 -10.32 -8.93
CA ILE A 36 0.58 -9.26 -8.09
C ILE A 36 0.42 -7.94 -8.82
N VAL A 37 -0.02 -6.88 -8.13
CA VAL A 37 -0.11 -5.53 -8.69
C VAL A 37 0.69 -4.52 -7.87
N TYR A 38 1.41 -3.64 -8.56
CA TYR A 38 2.07 -2.48 -7.94
C TYR A 38 2.29 -1.36 -8.97
N ALA A 39 2.63 -0.16 -8.50
CA ALA A 39 2.88 0.98 -9.37
C ALA A 39 4.09 0.72 -10.31
N ASP A 40 3.95 1.08 -11.59
CA ASP A 40 4.98 0.93 -12.60
C ASP A 40 6.22 1.76 -12.22
N PRO A 41 7.37 1.13 -11.90
CA PRO A 41 8.56 1.85 -11.47
C PRO A 41 9.10 2.79 -12.57
N SER A 42 8.78 2.54 -13.85
CA SER A 42 9.16 3.41 -14.96
C SER A 42 8.33 4.70 -15.07
N LYS A 43 7.16 4.74 -14.43
CA LYS A 43 6.29 5.93 -14.37
C LYS A 43 6.55 6.79 -13.14
N GLY A 44 7.43 6.33 -12.25
CA GLY A 44 7.67 6.94 -10.95
C GLY A 44 6.67 6.45 -9.89
N GLY A 45 6.83 6.94 -8.67
CA GLY A 45 6.07 6.48 -7.50
C GLY A 45 6.95 5.70 -6.53
N ALA A 46 7.08 6.22 -5.31
CA ALA A 46 8.01 5.70 -4.31
C ALA A 46 7.74 4.23 -3.96
N SER A 47 6.47 3.82 -3.84
CA SER A 47 6.07 2.44 -3.55
C SER A 47 6.48 1.46 -4.65
N GLY A 48 6.20 1.79 -5.91
CA GLY A 48 6.52 0.93 -7.06
C GLY A 48 8.02 0.74 -7.27
N VAL A 49 8.78 1.85 -7.23
CA VAL A 49 10.25 1.82 -7.32
C VAL A 49 10.86 1.00 -6.20
N TYR A 50 10.43 1.24 -4.96
CA TYR A 50 10.95 0.49 -3.81
C TYR A 50 10.60 -1.00 -3.92
N PHE A 51 9.37 -1.34 -4.30
CA PHE A 51 8.97 -2.74 -4.39
C PHE A 51 9.69 -3.48 -5.52
N ALA A 52 9.93 -2.86 -6.67
CA ALA A 52 10.77 -3.44 -7.72
C ALA A 52 12.17 -3.82 -7.18
N HIS A 53 12.81 -2.93 -6.43
CA HIS A 53 14.09 -3.23 -5.75
C HIS A 53 13.98 -4.34 -4.71
N VAL A 54 12.84 -4.50 -4.03
CA VAL A 54 12.60 -5.64 -3.15
C VAL A 54 12.58 -6.94 -3.94
N LEU A 55 11.89 -6.98 -5.08
CA LEU A 55 11.84 -8.17 -5.94
C LEU A 55 13.23 -8.56 -6.47
N ASP A 56 14.05 -7.57 -6.81
CA ASP A 56 15.45 -7.76 -7.22
C ASP A 56 16.29 -8.31 -6.07
N ARG A 57 16.22 -7.71 -4.87
CA ARG A 57 16.94 -8.19 -3.67
C ARG A 57 16.56 -9.62 -3.29
N LEU A 58 15.30 -10.00 -3.52
CA LEU A 58 14.80 -11.35 -3.28
C LEU A 58 15.19 -12.36 -4.38
N GLY A 59 15.68 -11.88 -5.53
CA GLY A 59 16.05 -12.71 -6.68
C GLY A 59 14.84 -13.38 -7.34
N ILE A 60 13.66 -12.77 -7.30
CA ILE A 60 12.41 -13.36 -7.81
C ILE A 60 11.73 -12.53 -8.91
N ALA A 61 12.28 -11.37 -9.29
CA ALA A 61 11.67 -10.48 -10.27
C ALA A 61 11.25 -11.21 -11.57
N ASP A 62 12.15 -11.99 -12.17
CA ASP A 62 11.88 -12.75 -13.39
C ASP A 62 10.77 -13.81 -13.20
N GLN A 63 10.73 -14.47 -12.04
CA GLN A 63 9.73 -15.49 -11.72
C GLN A 63 8.32 -14.90 -11.56
N LEU A 64 8.23 -13.62 -11.18
CA LEU A 64 6.95 -12.92 -10.98
C LEU A 64 6.48 -12.18 -12.23
N LYS A 65 7.32 -12.01 -13.25
CA LYS A 65 7.05 -11.16 -14.41
C LYS A 65 5.75 -11.51 -15.14
N SER A 66 5.47 -12.80 -15.34
CA SER A 66 4.27 -13.27 -16.05
C SER A 66 2.96 -13.04 -15.31
N LYS A 67 3.03 -12.79 -14.00
CA LYS A 67 1.87 -12.59 -13.11
C LYS A 67 1.87 -11.21 -12.43
N THR A 68 2.74 -10.32 -12.88
CA THR A 68 2.83 -8.94 -12.39
C THR A 68 2.01 -8.02 -13.27
N ILE A 69 1.16 -7.22 -12.64
CA ILE A 69 0.37 -6.15 -13.23
C ILE A 69 0.99 -4.84 -12.78
N LEU A 70 1.37 -3.99 -13.73
CA LEU A 70 1.88 -2.66 -13.43
C LEU A 70 0.79 -1.62 -13.69
N VAL A 71 0.53 -0.76 -12.71
CA VAL A 71 -0.43 0.35 -12.81
C VAL A 71 0.32 1.69 -12.83
N PRO A 72 -0.19 2.75 -13.47
CA PRO A 72 0.57 4.00 -13.63
C PRO A 72 0.73 4.82 -12.34
N GLY A 73 0.12 4.43 -11.22
CA GLY A 73 0.14 5.18 -9.96
C GLY A 73 -0.46 4.39 -8.78
N PRO A 74 -1.24 5.02 -7.88
CA PRO A 74 -1.67 4.42 -6.60
C PRO A 74 -2.83 3.41 -6.71
N GLN A 75 -3.16 2.92 -7.91
CA GLN A 75 -4.37 2.11 -8.16
C GLN A 75 -4.27 0.65 -7.70
N ALA A 76 -3.14 0.21 -7.15
CA ALA A 76 -2.92 -1.20 -6.81
C ALA A 76 -4.01 -1.77 -5.88
N ALA A 77 -4.42 -0.99 -4.87
CA ALA A 77 -5.50 -1.39 -3.96
C ALA A 77 -6.86 -1.54 -4.67
N GLU A 78 -7.15 -0.68 -5.65
CA GLU A 78 -8.40 -0.72 -6.41
C GLU A 78 -8.46 -1.95 -7.32
N VAL A 79 -7.33 -2.32 -7.95
CA VAL A 79 -7.21 -3.54 -8.77
C VAL A 79 -7.45 -4.78 -7.91
N VAL A 80 -6.91 -4.82 -6.69
CA VAL A 80 -7.17 -5.91 -5.74
C VAL A 80 -8.64 -5.93 -5.30
N ALA A 81 -9.21 -4.77 -4.95
CA ALA A 81 -10.60 -4.67 -4.52
C ALA A 81 -11.61 -5.12 -5.61
N LYS A 82 -11.25 -4.97 -6.88
CA LYS A 82 -12.01 -5.49 -8.03
C LYS A 82 -11.83 -6.99 -8.28
N GLY A 83 -10.89 -7.64 -7.58
CA GLY A 83 -10.54 -9.05 -7.77
C GLY A 83 -9.68 -9.31 -9.02
N GLU A 84 -9.09 -8.26 -9.60
CA GLU A 84 -8.25 -8.37 -10.80
C GLU A 84 -6.81 -8.78 -10.45
N ALA A 85 -6.38 -8.53 -9.21
CA ALA A 85 -5.11 -9.01 -8.64
C ALA A 85 -5.32 -9.67 -7.28
N GLU A 86 -4.54 -10.71 -6.96
CA GLU A 86 -4.60 -11.39 -5.65
C GLU A 86 -3.87 -10.60 -4.57
N ILE A 87 -2.68 -10.05 -4.88
CA ILE A 87 -1.87 -9.26 -3.95
C ILE A 87 -1.55 -7.90 -4.56
N GLY A 88 -1.72 -6.84 -3.78
CA GLY A 88 -1.31 -5.49 -4.14
C GLY A 88 -0.22 -4.97 -3.22
N VAL A 89 0.72 -4.20 -3.77
CA VAL A 89 1.74 -3.48 -2.99
C VAL A 89 1.64 -1.98 -3.27
N ALA A 90 1.46 -1.22 -2.20
CA ALA A 90 1.23 0.22 -2.22
C ALA A 90 1.57 0.81 -0.84
N GLN A 91 1.59 2.14 -0.72
CA GLN A 91 1.68 2.79 0.60
C GLN A 91 0.38 2.57 1.38
N SER A 92 0.47 2.53 2.72
CA SER A 92 -0.72 2.40 3.57
C SER A 92 -1.76 3.50 3.33
N SER A 93 -1.30 4.71 3.02
CA SER A 93 -2.16 5.85 2.66
C SER A 93 -2.91 5.69 1.34
N GLU A 94 -2.43 4.81 0.46
CA GLU A 94 -3.08 4.46 -0.81
C GLU A 94 -4.08 3.31 -0.64
N ILE A 95 -3.87 2.43 0.35
CA ILE A 95 -4.71 1.24 0.57
C ILE A 95 -5.88 1.55 1.51
N VAL A 96 -5.62 2.19 2.66
CA VAL A 96 -6.62 2.43 3.71
C VAL A 96 -7.89 3.13 3.20
N PRO A 97 -7.83 4.10 2.26
CA PRO A 97 -9.03 4.73 1.73
C PRO A 97 -9.86 3.85 0.78
N VAL A 98 -9.34 2.72 0.30
CA VAL A 98 -9.99 1.89 -0.74
C VAL A 98 -10.85 0.81 -0.11
N ALA A 99 -12.17 0.95 -0.26
CA ALA A 99 -13.12 -0.06 0.18
C ALA A 99 -12.94 -1.37 -0.59
N GLY A 100 -12.98 -2.50 0.13
CA GLY A 100 -12.81 -3.83 -0.47
C GLY A 100 -11.36 -4.32 -0.54
N ALA A 101 -10.38 -3.49 -0.15
CA ALA A 101 -9.01 -3.91 0.09
C ALA A 101 -8.73 -4.07 1.59
N GLU A 102 -7.91 -5.06 1.96
CA GLU A 102 -7.46 -5.29 3.34
C GLU A 102 -5.94 -5.11 3.42
N VAL A 103 -5.47 -4.37 4.43
CA VAL A 103 -4.03 -4.20 4.68
C VAL A 103 -3.50 -5.43 5.39
N LEU A 104 -2.63 -6.19 4.71
CA LEU A 104 -2.01 -7.40 5.27
C LEU A 104 -0.86 -7.10 6.25
N GLY A 105 -0.34 -5.87 6.24
CA GLY A 105 0.75 -5.42 7.09
C GLY A 105 1.92 -4.82 6.30
N PRO A 106 2.93 -4.26 7.00
CA PRO A 106 4.13 -3.74 6.36
C PRO A 106 5.00 -4.86 5.77
N LEU A 107 5.92 -4.50 4.87
CA LEU A 107 6.99 -5.40 4.48
C LEU A 107 7.85 -5.79 5.71
N PRO A 108 8.31 -7.04 5.80
CA PRO A 108 8.98 -7.55 6.99
C PRO A 108 10.46 -7.17 7.07
N GLY A 109 11.01 -7.15 8.28
CA GLY A 109 12.45 -7.06 8.54
C GLY A 109 13.13 -5.89 7.83
N GLU A 110 14.25 -6.17 7.18
CA GLU A 110 15.06 -5.22 6.42
C GLU A 110 14.41 -4.73 5.11
N LEU A 111 13.23 -5.25 4.77
CA LEU A 111 12.43 -4.79 3.65
C LEU A 111 11.37 -3.76 4.08
N ALA A 112 11.15 -3.57 5.38
CA ALA A 112 10.32 -2.49 5.89
C ALA A 112 10.87 -1.14 5.41
N SER A 113 9.99 -0.29 4.90
CA SER A 113 10.34 1.05 4.43
C SER A 113 9.36 2.05 4.97
N THR A 114 9.90 3.09 5.60
CA THR A 114 9.14 4.23 6.08
C THR A 114 9.40 5.41 5.16
N THR A 115 8.35 5.90 4.50
CA THR A 115 8.42 7.14 3.73
C THR A 115 8.14 8.31 4.67
N LEU A 116 9.17 9.12 4.94
CA LEU A 116 9.02 10.34 5.72
C LEU A 116 8.42 11.44 4.85
N TRP A 117 7.26 11.96 5.27
CA TRP A 117 6.64 13.14 4.67
C TRP A 117 6.99 14.36 5.50
N THR A 118 7.60 15.37 4.86
CA THR A 118 8.02 16.61 5.53
C THR A 118 7.38 17.81 4.85
N ALA A 119 6.88 18.74 5.66
CA ALA A 119 6.44 20.06 5.20
C ALA A 119 7.52 21.10 5.50
N ALA A 120 7.78 21.99 4.54
CA ALA A 120 8.74 23.07 4.67
C ALA A 120 8.16 24.38 4.13
N ILE A 121 8.64 25.50 4.65
CA ILE A 121 8.27 26.84 4.18
C ILE A 121 9.26 27.26 3.09
N GLY A 122 8.76 27.64 1.91
CA GLY A 122 9.60 28.12 0.82
C GLY A 122 10.37 29.39 1.21
N ALA A 123 11.66 29.44 0.90
CA ALA A 123 12.58 30.49 1.34
C ALA A 123 12.17 31.92 0.91
N THR A 124 11.42 32.04 -0.18
CA THR A 124 11.00 33.33 -0.77
C THR A 124 9.50 33.61 -0.55
N THR A 125 8.85 32.92 0.39
CA THR A 125 7.42 33.13 0.63
C THR A 125 7.14 34.57 1.08
N LYS A 126 6.07 35.16 0.54
CA LYS A 126 5.54 36.45 1.01
C LYS A 126 4.58 36.30 2.20
N ALA A 127 4.27 35.07 2.59
CA ALA A 127 3.32 34.76 3.65
C ALA A 127 3.88 33.69 4.64
N PRO A 128 5.00 33.98 5.33
CA PRO A 128 5.65 33.01 6.22
C PRO A 128 4.77 32.59 7.39
N GLU A 129 4.03 33.53 8.00
CA GLU A 129 3.16 33.21 9.13
C GLU A 129 1.97 32.33 8.72
N ALA A 130 1.34 32.62 7.58
CA ALA A 130 0.26 31.77 7.07
C ALA A 130 0.75 30.35 6.74
N ALA A 131 1.94 30.22 6.13
CA ALA A 131 2.56 28.92 5.85
C ALA A 131 2.86 28.17 7.15
N LYS A 132 3.37 28.85 8.18
CA LYS A 132 3.61 28.28 9.51
C LYS A 132 2.32 27.81 10.17
N SER A 133 1.26 28.62 10.13
CA SER A 133 -0.05 28.24 10.66
C SER A 133 -0.63 27.00 9.95
N LEU A 134 -0.47 26.90 8.63
CA LEU A 134 -0.89 25.70 7.88
C LEU A 134 -0.12 24.46 8.32
N ILE A 135 1.20 24.54 8.45
CA ILE A 135 2.02 23.41 8.92
C ILE A 135 1.63 23.02 10.35
N GLN A 136 1.43 23.99 11.24
CA GLN A 136 0.96 23.74 12.60
C GLN A 136 -0.42 23.07 12.63
N PHE A 137 -1.33 23.47 11.75
CA PHE A 137 -2.65 22.84 11.63
C PHE A 137 -2.52 21.38 11.16
N LEU A 138 -1.78 21.14 10.08
CA LEU A 138 -1.60 19.80 9.50
C LEU A 138 -0.84 18.83 10.43
N THR A 139 0.05 19.35 11.28
CA THR A 139 0.84 18.54 12.24
C THR A 139 0.25 18.55 13.65
N GLY A 140 -0.82 19.33 13.86
CA GLY A 140 -1.47 19.54 15.14
C GLY A 140 -2.46 18.42 15.53
N PRO A 141 -2.99 18.47 16.77
CA PRO A 141 -3.84 17.43 17.33
C PRO A 141 -5.17 17.24 16.58
N VAL A 142 -5.63 18.24 15.83
CA VAL A 142 -6.87 18.17 15.05
C VAL A 142 -6.69 17.33 13.78
N ALA A 143 -5.56 17.48 13.08
CA ALA A 143 -5.28 16.76 11.84
C ALA A 143 -4.74 15.35 12.07
N ARG A 144 -4.02 15.10 13.19
CA ARG A 144 -3.42 13.79 13.50
C ARG A 144 -4.40 12.62 13.41
N PRO A 145 -5.60 12.64 14.02
CA PRO A 145 -6.54 11.52 13.93
C PRO A 145 -7.01 11.27 12.50
N VAL A 146 -7.20 12.33 11.71
CA VAL A 146 -7.61 12.22 10.30
C VAL A 146 -6.48 11.59 9.48
N SER A 147 -5.24 12.04 9.66
CA SER A 147 -4.07 11.46 8.99
C SER A 147 -3.90 9.98 9.34
N SER A 148 -4.03 9.61 10.62
CA SER A 148 -4.00 8.21 11.06
C SER A 148 -5.11 7.38 10.44
N ALA A 149 -6.34 7.90 10.42
CA ALA A 149 -7.48 7.23 9.78
C ALA A 149 -7.32 7.11 8.26
N LYS A 150 -6.42 7.88 7.64
CA LYS A 150 -6.03 7.80 6.23
C LYS A 150 -4.74 7.01 6.01
N GLY A 151 -4.25 6.27 7.01
CA GLY A 151 -3.12 5.35 6.85
C GLY A 151 -1.74 5.98 7.00
N PHE A 152 -1.64 7.24 7.43
CA PHE A 152 -0.36 7.84 7.82
C PHE A 152 -0.02 7.45 9.26
N GLN A 153 1.28 7.28 9.55
CA GLN A 153 1.75 7.13 10.91
C GLN A 153 2.15 8.51 11.46
N PRO A 154 1.64 8.93 12.62
CA PRO A 154 2.12 10.13 13.30
C PRO A 154 3.61 9.98 13.63
N GLY A 155 4.38 11.04 13.36
CA GLY A 155 5.74 11.19 13.87
C GLY A 155 5.78 11.69 15.32
#